data_AF-A0A523F8J9-F1
#
_entry.id   AF-A0A523F8J9-F1
#
_cell.length_a   1.000
_cell.length_b   1.000
_cell.length_c   1.000
_cell.angle_alpha   90.00
_cell.angle_beta   90.00
_cell.angle_gamma   90.00
#
_symmetry.space_group_name_H-M   'P 1'
#
loop_
_entity.id
_entity.type
_entity.pdbx_description
1 polymer ?
#
loop_
_entity_poly.entity_id
_entity_poly.type
_entity_poly.pdbx_seq_one_letter_code
_entity_poly.pdbx_strand_id
1 'polypeptide(L)'
;ILLLFIYLELGAMVGIHFKTHRLPVEFLLYVAITALTRLLVIDLKTMPDERILVISGAIVAITIAVFILHVGRAKYPSDDPV
;
A
#
# COMPACT_ATOMS: atom_id res chain seq x y z
N ILE A 1 9.95 -17.94 -5.99
CA ILE A 1 10.45 -16.59 -6.37
C ILE A 1 9.49 -15.45 -5.97
N LEU A 2 8.18 -15.52 -6.25
CA LEU A 2 7.23 -14.45 -5.91
C LEU A 2 7.06 -14.20 -4.40
N LEU A 3 6.97 -15.27 -3.60
CA LEU A 3 6.88 -15.18 -2.14
C LEU A 3 8.11 -14.45 -1.55
N LEU A 4 9.31 -14.76 -2.04
CA LEU A 4 10.56 -14.16 -1.60
C LEU A 4 10.60 -12.65 -1.86
N PHE A 5 10.07 -12.17 -2.98
CA PHE A 5 9.99 -10.74 -3.24
C PHE A 5 8.97 -10.05 -2.32
N ILE A 6 7.82 -10.66 -2.02
CA ILE A 6 6.87 -10.09 -1.06
C ILE A 6 7.52 -9.95 0.32
N TYR A 7 8.34 -10.94 0.74
CA TYR A 7 9.08 -10.87 1.99
C TYR A 7 10.14 -9.77 1.99
N LEU A 8 10.88 -9.59 0.89
CA LEU A 8 11.89 -8.53 0.78
C LEU A 8 11.26 -7.13 0.72
N GLU A 9 10.15 -6.97 0.00
CA GLU A 9 9.44 -5.69 -0.10
C GLU A 9 8.80 -5.29 1.23
N LEU A 10 8.15 -6.24 1.90
CA LEU A 10 7.63 -6.04 3.25
C LEU A 10 8.77 -5.76 4.25
N GLY A 11 9.87 -6.49 4.16
CA GLY A 11 11.05 -6.29 5.01
C GLY A 11 11.70 -4.91 4.85
N ALA A 12 11.75 -4.38 3.63
CA ALA A 12 12.25 -3.03 3.37
C ALA A 12 11.32 -1.95 3.97
N MET A 13 10.01 -2.11 3.84
CA MET A 13 9.03 -1.18 4.40
C MET A 13 9.01 -1.22 5.94
N VAL A 14 9.10 -2.42 6.54
CA VAL A 14 9.19 -2.60 8.00
C VAL A 14 10.58 -2.18 8.54
N GLY A 15 11.64 -2.30 7.75
CA GLY A 15 12.97 -1.80 8.10
C GLY A 15 13.03 -0.26 8.19
N ILE A 16 12.33 0.45 7.30
CA ILE A 16 12.15 1.90 7.38
C ILE A 16 11.32 2.28 8.61
N HIS A 17 10.30 1.48 8.94
CA HIS A 17 9.44 1.70 10.11
C HIS A 17 10.21 1.78 11.45
N PHE A 18 11.22 0.94 11.65
CA PHE A 18 12.05 0.97 12.87
C PHE A 18 12.90 2.24 13.00
N LYS A 19 13.17 2.94 11.90
CA LYS A 19 13.98 4.16 11.91
C LYS A 19 13.17 5.41 12.28
N THR A 20 11.84 5.37 12.21
CA THR A 20 10.99 6.59 12.29
C THR A 20 9.97 6.59 13.43
N HIS A 21 9.77 5.50 14.18
CA HIS A 21 8.98 5.41 15.45
C HIS A 21 7.52 5.94 15.43
N ARG A 22 7.01 6.48 14.34
CA ARG A 22 5.60 6.87 14.16
C ARG A 22 5.01 5.91 13.15
N LEU A 23 3.95 5.19 13.51
CA LEU A 23 3.16 4.30 12.64
C LEU A 23 2.25 5.15 11.73
N PRO A 24 2.62 5.48 10.49
CA PRO A 24 1.72 6.11 9.54
C PRO A 24 0.95 4.96 8.87
N VAL A 25 -0.35 4.92 9.09
CA VAL A 25 -1.28 4.00 8.41
C VAL A 25 -1.08 3.93 6.88
N GLU A 26 -0.47 4.96 6.29
CA GLU A 26 -0.01 5.05 4.90
C GLU A 26 0.88 3.87 4.47
N PHE A 27 1.81 3.40 5.31
CA PHE A 27 2.70 2.29 4.95
C PHE A 27 1.92 0.97 4.76
N LEU A 28 0.94 0.70 5.62
CA LEU A 28 0.08 -0.48 5.49
C LEU A 28 -0.73 -0.45 4.20
N LEU A 29 -1.21 0.72 3.80
CA LEU A 29 -1.96 0.90 2.57
C LEU A 29 -1.06 0.72 1.33
N TYR A 30 0.20 1.17 1.36
CA TYR A 30 1.14 0.90 0.27
C TYR A 30 1.43 -0.60 0.10
N VAL A 31 1.60 -1.34 1.19
CA VAL A 31 1.75 -2.80 1.13
C VAL A 31 0.53 -3.45 0.49
N ALA A 32 -0.68 -3.00 0.84
CA ALA A 32 -1.91 -3.51 0.23
C ALA A 32 -1.96 -3.23 -1.28
N ILE A 33 -1.56 -2.04 -1.72
CA ILE A 33 -1.48 -1.69 -3.15
C ILE A 33 -0.52 -2.63 -3.89
N THR A 34 0.69 -2.83 -3.38
CA THR A 34 1.66 -3.67 -4.09
C THR A 34 1.27 -5.14 -4.09
N ALA A 35 0.69 -5.64 -3.00
CA ALA A 35 0.14 -7.00 -2.92
C ALA A 35 -0.99 -7.22 -3.95
N LEU A 36 -1.94 -6.29 -4.04
CA LEU A 36 -3.04 -6.36 -5.02
C LEU A 36 -2.56 -6.21 -6.46
N THR A 37 -1.65 -5.28 -6.71
CA THR A 37 -1.05 -5.08 -8.05
C THR A 37 -0.35 -6.34 -8.50
N ARG A 38 0.38 -7.00 -7.60
CA ARG A 38 1.05 -8.26 -7.90
C ARG A 38 0.09 -9.41 -8.16
N LEU A 39 -0.96 -9.53 -7.33
CA LEU A 39 -2.03 -10.51 -7.55
C LEU A 39 -2.63 -10.33 -8.95
N LEU A 40 -2.91 -9.08 -9.34
CA LEU A 40 -3.40 -8.74 -10.66
C LEU A 40 -2.40 -9.21 -11.73
N VAL A 41 -1.14 -8.79 -11.66
CA VAL A 41 -0.13 -9.09 -12.70
C VAL A 41 0.09 -10.59 -12.90
N ILE A 42 0.04 -11.39 -11.84
CA ILE A 42 0.25 -12.84 -11.90
C ILE A 42 -0.92 -13.54 -12.58
N ASP A 43 -2.14 -13.19 -12.19
CA ASP A 43 -3.35 -13.89 -12.61
C ASP A 43 -4.09 -13.20 -13.78
N LEU A 44 -3.53 -12.11 -14.33
CA LEU A 44 -4.08 -11.32 -15.45
C LEU A 44 -4.49 -12.18 -16.66
N LYS A 45 -3.79 -13.29 -16.92
CA LYS A 45 -4.05 -14.16 -18.07
C LYS A 45 -5.07 -15.27 -17.80
N THR A 46 -5.35 -15.56 -16.53
CA THR A 46 -6.21 -16.68 -16.10
C THR A 46 -7.51 -16.20 -15.46
N MET A 47 -7.64 -14.89 -15.21
CA MET A 47 -8.82 -14.30 -14.58
C MET A 47 -9.86 -13.80 -15.59
N PRO A 48 -11.16 -13.93 -15.27
CA PRO A 48 -12.23 -13.28 -16.03
C PRO A 48 -12.14 -11.76 -15.92
N ASP A 49 -12.55 -11.05 -16.98
CA ASP A 49 -12.46 -9.58 -17.10
C ASP A 49 -13.13 -8.84 -15.93
N GLU A 50 -14.22 -9.39 -15.38
CA GLU A 50 -14.92 -8.83 -14.21
C GLU A 50 -14.01 -8.75 -12.98
N ARG A 51 -13.19 -9.77 -12.75
CA ARG A 51 -12.32 -9.86 -11.58
C ARG A 51 -11.11 -8.92 -11.69
N ILE A 52 -10.63 -8.73 -12.92
CA ILE A 52 -9.60 -7.73 -13.26
C ILE A 52 -10.12 -6.32 -12.94
N LEU A 53 -11.35 -6.01 -13.35
CA LEU A 53 -11.99 -4.72 -13.08
C LEU A 53 -12.16 -4.47 -11.57
N VAL A 54 -12.63 -5.48 -10.82
CA VAL A 54 -12.80 -5.39 -9.35
C VAL A 54 -11.48 -5.13 -8.64
N ILE A 55 -10.42 -5.88 -8.98
CA ILE A 55 -9.10 -5.71 -8.34
C ILE A 55 -8.50 -4.34 -8.71
N SER A 56 -8.61 -3.92 -9.98
CA SER A 56 -8.16 -2.59 -10.39
C SER A 56 -8.92 -1.47 -9.67
N GLY A 57 -10.24 -1.60 -9.52
CA GLY A 57 -11.06 -0.67 -8.75
C GLY A 57 -10.67 -0.61 -7.28
N ALA A 58 -10.33 -1.74 -6.66
CA ALA A 58 -9.84 -1.79 -5.29
C ALA A 58 -8.49 -1.06 -5.12
N ILE A 59 -7.56 -1.21 -6.07
CA ILE A 59 -6.28 -0.49 -6.07
C ILE A 59 -6.50 1.02 -6.13
N VAL A 60 -7.40 1.48 -7.01
CA VAL A 60 -7.76 2.91 -7.11
C VAL A 60 -8.37 3.41 -5.80
N ALA A 61 -9.30 2.66 -5.18
CA ALA A 61 -9.92 3.04 -3.92
C ALA A 61 -8.90 3.20 -2.79
N ILE A 62 -7.96 2.26 -2.66
CA ILE A 62 -6.89 2.32 -1.65
C ILE A 62 -5.94 3.49 -1.95
N THR A 63 -5.62 3.74 -3.23
CA THR A 63 -4.78 4.86 -3.64
C THR A 63 -5.41 6.20 -3.27
N ILE A 64 -6.74 6.35 -3.46
CA ILE A 64 -7.49 7.53 -3.04
C ILE A 64 -7.45 7.68 -1.51
N ALA A 65 -7.60 6.58 -0.76
CA ALA A 65 -7.50 6.63 0.70
C ALA A 65 -6.11 7.12 1.17
N VAL A 66 -5.03 6.62 0.54
CA VAL A 66 -3.67 7.11 0.80
C VAL A 66 -3.53 8.58 0.45
N PHE A 67 -4.07 9.01 -0.69
CA PHE A 67 -4.02 10.42 -1.09
C PHE A 67 -4.71 11.33 -0.06
N ILE A 68 -5.89 10.93 0.43
CA ILE A 68 -6.62 11.67 1.46
C ILE A 68 -5.82 11.72 2.77
N LEU A 69 -5.21 10.61 3.18
CA LEU A 69 -4.40 10.56 4.40
C LEU A 69 -3.13 11.41 4.28
N HIS A 70 -2.50 11.41 3.11
CA HIS A 70 -1.34 12.23 2.81
C HIS A 70 -1.69 13.73 2.92
N VAL A 71 -2.78 14.15 2.28
CA VAL A 71 -3.27 15.53 2.35
C VAL A 71 -3.71 15.90 3.77
N GLY A 72 -4.38 14.99 4.47
CA GLY A 72 -4.82 15.19 5.86
C GLY A 72 -3.63 15.40 6.82
N ARG A 73 -2.56 14.62 6.67
CA ARG A 73 -1.33 14.78 7.45
C ARG A 73 -0.56 16.04 7.08
N ALA A 74 -0.55 16.44 5.81
CA ALA A 74 0.05 17.71 5.39
C ALA A 74 -0.71 18.93 5.96
N LYS A 75 -2.04 18.80 6.17
CA LYS A 75 -2.90 19.89 6.65
C LYS A 75 -2.98 19.99 8.18
N TYR A 76 -2.79 18.88 8.90
CA TYR A 76 -2.69 18.84 10.36
C TYR A 76 -1.31 18.33 10.78
N PRO A 77 -0.26 19.18 10.74
CA PRO A 77 0.95 18.88 11.48
C PRO A 77 0.55 18.88 12.96
N SER A 78 0.60 17.71 13.61
CA SER A 78 0.52 17.63 15.06
C SER A 78 1.66 18.48 15.62
N ASP A 79 1.31 19.68 16.06
CA ASP A 79 2.11 20.50 16.96
C ASP A 79 2.18 19.73 18.28
N ASP A 80 3.14 18.80 18.37
CA ASP A 80 3.62 18.31 19.66
C ASP A 80 4.68 19.32 20.10
N PRO A 81 4.40 20.21 21.08
CA PRO A 81 5.46 21.00 21.68
C PRO A 81 6.37 20.05 22.46
N VAL A 82 7.66 20.20 22.18
CA VAL A 82 8.86 19.61 22.81
C VAL A 82 8.73 19.11 24.24
#